data_AF-A0A2V7H525-F1
#
_entry.id   AF-A0A2V7H525-F1
#
_cell.length_a   1.000
_cell.length_b   1.000
_cell.length_c   1.000
_cell.angle_alpha   90.00
_cell.angle_beta   90.00
_cell.angle_gamma   90.00
#
_symmetry.space_group_name_H-M   'P 1'
#
loop_
_entity.id
_entity.type
_entity.pdbx_description
1 polymer ?
#
loop_
_entity_poly.entity_id
_entity_poly.type
_entity_poly.pdbx_seq_one_letter_code
_entity_poly.pdbx_strand_id
1 'polypeptide(L)'
;MTLPATSRQTRTFEDRADALAHFFLRAGEAPRLLAYDDTVGCPLDQALGAIEWTAAVGILAQDDLIHAARLGSDASAAVVERKDGDQRVFIYFGPRMDAPPADPYEGTLLYDEPGVRAYIFAQRVHAIAHFLRATLGLGTVVSMLGRRAPELRHIRRWLQAVFTEPPGENSSTQMLAGWFATGGSGVLFLPRQPDAPYTYCEVGIDL
;
A
#
# COMPACT_ATOMS: atom_id res chain seq x y z
N MET A 1 4.87 22.90 14.72
CA MET A 1 4.91 23.21 13.28
C MET A 1 3.50 23.11 12.75
N THR A 2 2.96 24.19 12.20
CA THR A 2 1.66 24.18 11.49
C THR A 2 1.82 23.34 10.22
N LEU A 3 0.96 22.33 10.04
CA LEU A 3 0.89 21.58 8.79
C LEU A 3 0.55 22.56 7.66
N PRO A 4 1.27 22.52 6.52
CA PRO A 4 0.90 23.33 5.38
C PRO A 4 -0.54 23.03 4.97
N ALA A 5 -1.26 24.06 4.51
CA ALA A 5 -2.62 23.90 4.02
C ALA A 5 -2.63 22.81 2.92
N THR A 6 -3.60 21.91 3.03
CA THR A 6 -3.69 20.72 2.20
C THR A 6 -4.96 20.84 1.37
N SER A 7 -4.81 20.94 0.04
CA SER A 7 -5.93 20.87 -0.89
C SER A 7 -6.52 19.46 -0.88
N ARG A 8 -7.82 19.39 -1.16
CA ARG A 8 -8.57 18.15 -1.35
C ARG A 8 -9.49 18.31 -2.56
N GLN A 9 -9.46 17.33 -3.46
CA GLN A 9 -10.36 17.26 -4.60
C GLN A 9 -10.96 15.86 -4.70
N THR A 10 -12.27 15.78 -4.93
CA THR A 10 -12.98 14.52 -5.15
C THR A 10 -13.62 14.53 -6.53
N ARG A 11 -13.52 13.42 -7.25
CA ARG A 11 -14.18 13.19 -8.54
C ARG A 11 -14.85 11.82 -8.57
N THR A 12 -15.97 11.72 -9.26
CA THR A 12 -16.71 10.47 -9.44
C THR A 12 -16.73 10.05 -10.90
N PHE A 13 -16.76 8.74 -11.14
CA PHE A 13 -16.78 8.14 -12.48
C PHE A 13 -17.77 6.98 -12.51
N GLU A 14 -18.65 6.93 -13.49
CA GLU A 14 -19.56 5.80 -13.69
C GLU A 14 -18.83 4.59 -14.25
N ASP A 15 -17.85 4.83 -15.14
CA ASP A 15 -17.08 3.78 -15.80
C ASP A 15 -15.69 3.59 -15.18
N ARG A 16 -15.27 2.32 -15.13
CA ARG A 16 -13.97 1.91 -14.59
C ARG A 16 -12.80 2.41 -15.42
N ALA A 17 -12.91 2.35 -16.76
CA ALA A 17 -11.82 2.72 -17.64
C ALA A 17 -11.56 4.23 -17.56
N ASP A 18 -12.61 5.05 -17.51
CA ASP A 18 -12.49 6.49 -17.31
C ASP A 18 -11.84 6.83 -15.96
N ALA A 19 -12.23 6.15 -14.89
CA ALA A 19 -11.65 6.32 -13.57
C ALA A 19 -10.14 6.00 -13.54
N LEU A 20 -9.75 4.87 -14.15
CA LEU A 20 -8.35 4.46 -14.25
C LEU A 20 -7.54 5.38 -15.18
N ALA A 21 -8.11 5.81 -16.31
CA ALA A 21 -7.47 6.75 -17.22
C ALA A 21 -7.19 8.07 -16.50
N HIS A 22 -8.17 8.59 -15.75
CA HIS A 22 -7.98 9.76 -14.91
C HIS A 22 -6.88 9.53 -13.87
N PHE A 23 -6.92 8.41 -13.14
CA PHE A 23 -5.91 8.06 -12.15
C PHE A 23 -4.49 8.06 -12.74
N PHE A 24 -4.27 7.37 -13.86
CA PHE A 24 -2.94 7.29 -14.48
C PHE A 24 -2.47 8.64 -15.02
N LEU A 25 -3.37 9.47 -15.55
CA LEU A 25 -3.07 10.83 -15.97
C LEU A 25 -2.61 11.70 -14.79
N ARG A 26 -3.31 11.62 -13.65
CA ARG A 26 -2.94 12.38 -12.43
C ARG A 26 -1.66 11.85 -11.78
N ALA A 27 -1.46 10.53 -11.79
CA ALA A 27 -0.28 9.90 -11.23
C ALA A 27 1.00 10.30 -11.98
N GLY A 28 0.96 10.49 -13.29
CA GLY A 28 2.14 10.85 -14.09
C GLY A 28 3.28 9.83 -13.89
N GLU A 29 4.43 10.26 -13.35
CA GLU A 29 5.57 9.40 -12.97
C GLU A 29 5.59 9.00 -11.48
N ALA A 30 4.60 9.42 -10.69
CA ALA A 30 4.60 9.19 -9.24
C ALA A 30 4.64 7.68 -8.89
N PRO A 31 5.33 7.30 -7.80
CA PRO A 31 5.25 5.95 -7.26
C PRO A 31 3.80 5.57 -6.93
N ARG A 32 3.41 4.33 -7.21
CA ARG A 32 2.01 3.91 -7.10
C ARG A 32 1.86 2.46 -6.65
N LEU A 33 0.71 2.19 -6.03
CA LEU A 33 0.20 0.89 -5.62
C LEU A 33 -1.08 0.61 -6.38
N LEU A 34 -1.23 -0.61 -6.87
CA LEU A 34 -2.45 -1.10 -7.52
C LEU A 34 -2.95 -2.30 -6.75
N ALA A 35 -4.27 -2.44 -6.62
CA ALA A 35 -4.87 -3.67 -6.12
C ALA A 35 -4.47 -4.84 -7.03
N TYR A 36 -4.05 -5.94 -6.43
CA TYR A 36 -3.71 -7.16 -7.16
C TYR A 36 -4.96 -7.82 -7.73
N ASP A 37 -6.02 -7.88 -6.92
CA ASP A 37 -7.38 -8.20 -7.33
C ASP A 37 -8.18 -6.89 -7.38
N ASP A 38 -8.44 -6.43 -8.60
CA ASP A 38 -9.13 -5.18 -8.86
C ASP A 38 -10.65 -5.26 -8.65
N THR A 39 -11.20 -6.44 -8.40
CA THR A 39 -12.62 -6.63 -8.06
C THR A 39 -12.87 -6.47 -6.56
N VAL A 40 -11.86 -6.79 -5.74
CA VAL A 40 -11.93 -6.72 -4.27
C VAL A 40 -11.32 -5.40 -3.75
N GLY A 41 -10.20 -4.96 -4.34
CA GLY A 41 -9.46 -3.80 -3.85
C GLY A 41 -8.69 -4.08 -2.56
N CYS A 42 -8.19 -3.03 -1.91
CA CYS A 42 -7.49 -3.09 -0.63
C CYS A 42 -8.18 -2.23 0.44
N PRO A 43 -8.52 -2.78 1.62
CA PRO A 43 -9.24 -2.05 2.66
C PRO A 43 -8.32 -1.07 3.40
N LEU A 44 -8.35 0.21 3.00
CA LEU A 44 -7.42 1.22 3.51
C LEU A 44 -7.75 1.77 4.90
N ASP A 45 -8.99 1.63 5.38
CA ASP A 45 -9.39 2.01 6.73
C ASP A 45 -8.58 1.25 7.79
N GLN A 46 -8.25 -0.01 7.51
CA GLN A 46 -7.41 -0.85 8.37
C GLN A 46 -5.91 -0.59 8.15
N ALA A 47 -5.56 0.04 7.02
CA ALA A 47 -4.18 0.19 6.59
C ALA A 47 -3.37 1.17 7.42
N LEU A 48 -3.99 2.29 7.82
CA LEU A 48 -3.30 3.34 8.55
C LEU A 48 -2.88 2.86 9.94
N GLY A 49 -3.77 2.20 10.68
CA GLY A 49 -3.47 1.69 12.02
C GLY A 49 -2.34 0.67 12.03
N ALA A 50 -2.29 -0.23 11.05
CA ALA A 50 -1.20 -1.19 10.92
C ALA A 50 0.15 -0.54 10.57
N ILE A 51 0.16 0.46 9.68
CA ILE A 51 1.37 1.22 9.34
C ILE A 51 1.89 1.98 10.56
N GLU A 52 1.00 2.61 11.33
CA GLU A 52 1.38 3.35 12.53
C GLU A 52 1.95 2.42 13.61
N TRP A 53 1.30 1.28 13.85
CA TRP A 53 1.78 0.30 14.82
C TRP A 53 3.13 -0.29 14.42
N THR A 54 3.27 -0.76 13.18
CA THR A 54 4.53 -1.37 12.69
C THR A 54 5.70 -0.39 12.66
N ALA A 55 5.45 0.89 12.43
CA ALA A 55 6.45 1.94 12.59
C ALA A 55 6.82 2.17 14.06
N ALA A 56 5.84 2.19 14.97
CA ALA A 56 6.05 2.43 16.40
C ALA A 56 6.88 1.32 17.07
N VAL A 57 6.69 0.06 16.66
CA VAL A 57 7.47 -1.09 17.15
C VAL A 57 8.78 -1.31 16.39
N GLY A 58 9.14 -0.42 15.45
CA GLY A 58 10.41 -0.47 14.73
C GLY A 58 10.54 -1.55 13.65
N ILE A 59 9.42 -2.18 13.25
CA ILE A 59 9.41 -3.18 12.17
C ILE A 59 9.63 -2.48 10.82
N LEU A 60 8.85 -1.43 10.56
CA LEU A 60 8.94 -0.63 9.33
C LEU A 60 9.68 0.69 9.57
N ALA A 61 10.59 1.02 8.67
CA ALA A 61 11.31 2.28 8.66
C ALA A 61 10.60 3.29 7.74
N GLN A 62 10.64 4.57 8.08
CA GLN A 62 9.96 5.63 7.31
C GLN A 62 10.43 5.73 5.85
N ASP A 63 11.68 5.34 5.58
CA ASP A 63 12.31 5.38 4.26
C ASP A 63 12.19 4.05 3.50
N ASP A 64 11.51 3.05 4.06
CA ASP A 64 11.22 1.80 3.36
C ASP A 64 10.36 2.07 2.11
N LEU A 65 10.69 1.41 1.01
CA LEU A 65 9.84 1.42 -0.19
C LEU A 65 8.86 0.25 -0.15
N ILE A 66 7.57 0.52 -0.22
CA ILE A 66 6.52 -0.50 -0.13
C ILE A 66 6.28 -1.14 -1.49
N HIS A 67 6.68 -2.40 -1.63
CA HIS A 67 6.51 -3.18 -2.85
C HIS A 67 5.22 -3.98 -2.90
N ALA A 68 4.74 -4.44 -1.74
CA ALA A 68 3.44 -5.06 -1.61
C ALA A 68 2.91 -4.87 -0.18
N ALA A 69 1.60 -4.83 -0.02
CA ALA A 69 0.96 -4.80 1.29
C ALA A 69 -0.41 -5.48 1.25
N ARG A 70 -0.75 -6.17 2.33
CA ARG A 70 -2.09 -6.67 2.64
C ARG A 70 -2.43 -6.24 4.05
N LEU A 71 -3.59 -5.62 4.19
CA LEU A 71 -4.09 -5.15 5.47
C LEU A 71 -5.45 -5.81 5.62
N GLY A 72 -5.59 -6.67 6.63
CA GLY A 72 -6.79 -7.44 6.85
C GLY A 72 -7.04 -7.61 8.34
N SER A 73 -8.30 -7.88 8.71
CA SER A 73 -8.75 -7.99 10.11
C SER A 73 -7.98 -9.03 10.90
N ASP A 74 -7.58 -10.12 10.24
CA ASP A 74 -7.02 -11.30 10.91
C ASP A 74 -5.49 -11.36 10.78
N ALA A 75 -4.94 -10.79 9.71
CA ALA A 75 -3.50 -10.80 9.46
C ALA A 75 -3.10 -9.70 8.46
N SER A 76 -1.97 -9.06 8.75
CA SER A 76 -1.34 -8.06 7.89
C SER A 76 0.01 -8.55 7.39
N ALA A 77 0.37 -8.18 6.16
CA ALA A 77 1.64 -8.51 5.56
C ALA A 77 2.16 -7.36 4.68
N ALA A 78 3.47 -7.26 4.52
CA ALA A 78 4.11 -6.28 3.66
C ALA A 78 5.40 -6.84 3.04
N VAL A 79 5.76 -6.33 1.86
CA VAL A 79 7.09 -6.47 1.27
C VAL A 79 7.67 -5.09 1.13
N VAL A 80 8.85 -4.88 1.70
CA VAL A 80 9.56 -3.60 1.62
C VAL A 80 10.93 -3.75 1.00
N GLU A 81 11.43 -2.71 0.36
CA GLU A 81 12.83 -2.56 0.01
C GLU A 81 13.48 -1.63 1.01
N ARG A 82 14.59 -2.09 1.59
CA ARG A 82 15.40 -1.35 2.55
C ARG A 82 16.84 -1.28 2.06
N LYS A 83 17.46 -0.12 2.25
CA LYS A 83 18.90 0.05 2.01
C LYS A 83 19.65 -0.54 3.21
N ASP A 84 20.59 -1.45 2.94
CA ASP A 84 21.48 -2.05 3.93
C ASP A 84 22.93 -1.88 3.45
N GLY A 85 23.63 -0.88 4.00
CA GLY A 85 24.90 -0.41 3.46
C GLY A 85 24.77 0.05 2.01
N ASP A 86 25.57 -0.55 1.10
CA ASP A 86 25.50 -0.30 -0.34
C ASP A 86 24.51 -1.21 -1.08
N GLN A 87 23.92 -2.19 -0.38
CA GLN A 87 22.98 -3.13 -0.96
C GLN A 87 21.53 -2.72 -0.70
N ARG A 88 20.64 -3.30 -1.50
CA ARG A 88 19.20 -3.24 -1.32
C ARG A 88 18.71 -4.64 -1.01
N VAL A 89 17.94 -4.76 0.05
CA VAL A 89 17.32 -6.02 0.47
C VAL A 89 15.81 -5.90 0.44
N PHE A 90 15.13 -7.00 0.14
CA PHE A 90 13.68 -7.06 0.11
C PHE A 90 13.19 -7.87 1.30
N ILE A 91 12.37 -7.28 2.16
CA ILE A 91 11.96 -7.89 3.42
C ILE A 91 10.47 -8.14 3.37
N TYR A 92 10.08 -9.41 3.49
CA TYR A 92 8.70 -9.77 3.80
C TYR A 92 8.48 -9.66 5.30
N PHE A 93 7.36 -9.08 5.70
CA PHE A 93 6.78 -9.16 7.04
C PHE A 93 5.37 -9.72 6.92
N GLY A 94 4.98 -10.66 7.75
CA GLY A 94 3.60 -11.12 7.75
C GLY A 94 3.36 -12.29 8.70
N PRO A 95 2.17 -12.91 8.65
CA PRO A 95 1.82 -14.00 9.55
C PRO A 95 2.79 -15.17 9.41
N ARG A 96 2.92 -15.94 10.49
CA ARG A 96 3.54 -17.26 10.42
C ARG A 96 2.73 -18.11 9.44
N MET A 97 3.35 -18.45 8.32
CA MET A 97 2.87 -19.55 7.51
C MET A 97 3.36 -20.86 8.12
N ASP A 98 2.49 -21.87 8.18
CA ASP A 98 2.91 -23.25 8.46
C ASP A 98 3.83 -23.80 7.35
N ALA A 99 3.88 -23.13 6.19
CA ALA A 99 4.79 -23.43 5.09
C ALA A 99 6.02 -22.48 5.12
N PRO A 100 7.26 -22.99 5.30
CA PRO A 100 8.47 -22.18 5.14
C PRO A 100 8.58 -21.60 3.71
N PRO A 101 9.47 -20.62 3.45
CA PRO A 101 9.84 -20.22 2.09
C PRO A 101 10.05 -21.46 1.20
N ALA A 102 9.65 -21.37 -0.08
CA ALA A 102 9.74 -22.52 -1.00
C ALA A 102 11.18 -23.08 -1.07
N ASP A 103 12.17 -22.22 -0.88
CA ASP A 103 13.58 -22.57 -0.76
C ASP A 103 14.25 -21.76 0.40
N PRO A 104 14.93 -22.40 1.37
CA PRO A 104 15.74 -21.73 2.39
C PRO A 104 16.85 -20.82 1.85
N TYR A 105 17.32 -21.02 0.61
CA TYR A 105 18.34 -20.20 -0.04
C TYR A 105 17.80 -18.88 -0.61
N GLU A 106 16.48 -18.77 -0.80
CA GLU A 106 15.86 -17.55 -1.31
C GLU A 106 15.59 -16.52 -0.20
N GLY A 107 15.37 -16.98 1.04
CA GLY A 107 14.94 -16.14 2.16
C GLY A 107 15.67 -16.44 3.47
N THR A 108 16.38 -15.45 4.03
CA THR A 108 17.00 -15.54 5.36
C THR A 108 16.05 -15.04 6.44
N LEU A 109 15.85 -15.80 7.51
CA LEU A 109 15.00 -15.39 8.63
C LEU A 109 15.62 -14.18 9.34
N LEU A 110 14.85 -13.09 9.45
CA LEU A 110 15.25 -11.86 10.16
C LEU A 110 14.64 -11.79 11.56
N TYR A 111 13.37 -12.18 11.69
CA TYR A 111 12.61 -12.08 12.94
C TYR A 111 11.53 -13.16 13.00
N ASP A 112 11.26 -13.71 14.18
CA ASP A 112 10.29 -14.79 14.38
C ASP A 112 9.62 -14.71 15.75
N GLU A 113 8.52 -13.97 15.82
CA GLU A 113 7.82 -13.70 17.08
C GLU A 113 6.32 -13.93 16.98
N PRO A 114 5.60 -13.92 18.13
CA PRO A 114 4.18 -14.21 18.13
C PRO A 114 3.42 -13.33 17.13
N GLY A 115 2.79 -13.96 16.14
CA GLY A 115 1.95 -13.30 15.14
C GLY A 115 2.69 -12.73 13.93
N VAL A 116 4.03 -12.64 13.91
CA VAL A 116 4.78 -12.07 12.77
C VAL A 116 6.11 -12.77 12.53
N ARG A 117 6.42 -13.00 11.26
CA ARG A 117 7.69 -13.52 10.78
C ARG A 117 8.25 -12.63 9.68
N ALA A 118 9.56 -12.44 9.68
CA ALA A 118 10.25 -11.65 8.68
C ALA A 118 11.33 -12.44 7.94
N TYR A 119 11.36 -12.31 6.63
CA TYR A 119 12.36 -12.95 5.76
C TYR A 119 12.99 -11.92 4.83
N ILE A 120 14.31 -11.94 4.74
CA ILE A 120 15.11 -11.13 3.81
C ILE A 120 15.36 -11.92 2.53
N PHE A 121 15.10 -11.30 1.39
CA PHE A 121 15.36 -11.81 0.06
C PHE A 121 16.33 -10.87 -0.67
N ALA A 122 17.23 -11.45 -1.48
CA ALA A 122 18.11 -10.68 -2.35
C ALA A 122 17.39 -10.09 -3.58
N GLN A 123 16.27 -10.70 -3.98
CA GLN A 123 15.51 -10.30 -5.17
C GLN A 123 14.05 -9.98 -4.84
N ARG A 124 13.57 -8.88 -5.42
CA ARG A 124 12.18 -8.40 -5.28
C ARG A 124 11.15 -9.47 -5.63
N VAL A 125 11.37 -10.19 -6.72
CA VAL A 125 10.42 -11.18 -7.24
C VAL A 125 10.18 -12.33 -6.26
N HIS A 126 11.22 -12.80 -5.58
CA HIS A 126 11.09 -13.86 -4.57
C HIS A 126 10.30 -13.38 -3.35
N ALA A 127 10.56 -12.15 -2.88
CA ALA A 127 9.80 -11.57 -1.78
C ALA A 127 8.31 -11.41 -2.12
N ILE A 128 7.98 -10.96 -3.34
CA ILE A 128 6.59 -10.83 -3.80
C ILE A 128 5.92 -12.19 -3.99
N ALA A 129 6.62 -13.17 -4.55
CA ALA A 129 6.09 -14.53 -4.69
C ALA A 129 5.78 -15.14 -3.31
N HIS A 130 6.68 -14.97 -2.35
CA HIS A 130 6.46 -15.38 -0.97
C HIS A 130 5.22 -14.69 -0.36
N PHE A 131 5.11 -13.37 -0.54
CA PHE A 131 3.98 -12.58 -0.08
C PHE A 131 2.65 -13.03 -0.67
N LEU A 132 2.56 -13.21 -2.00
CA LEU A 132 1.32 -13.63 -2.65
C LEU A 132 0.90 -15.03 -2.21
N ARG A 133 1.86 -15.95 -2.02
CA ARG A 133 1.58 -17.27 -1.46
C ARG A 133 1.04 -17.18 -0.03
N ALA A 134 1.55 -16.26 0.79
CA ALA A 134 1.11 -16.07 2.17
C ALA A 134 -0.25 -15.39 2.31
N THR A 135 -0.60 -14.56 1.34
CA THR A 135 -1.79 -13.70 1.40
C THR A 135 -2.94 -14.18 0.52
N LEU A 136 -2.67 -15.13 -0.38
CA LEU A 136 -3.58 -15.59 -1.44
C LEU A 136 -4.02 -14.47 -2.40
N GLY A 137 -3.33 -13.32 -2.40
CA GLY A 137 -3.60 -12.18 -3.30
C GLY A 137 -4.84 -11.33 -2.96
N LEU A 138 -5.75 -11.80 -2.11
CA LEU A 138 -6.97 -11.08 -1.73
C LEU A 138 -6.67 -9.89 -0.80
N GLY A 139 -7.25 -8.73 -1.12
CA GLY A 139 -7.07 -7.51 -0.32
C GLY A 139 -5.67 -6.91 -0.44
N THR A 140 -4.88 -7.34 -1.44
CA THR A 140 -3.47 -6.95 -1.56
C THR A 140 -3.26 -5.85 -2.58
N VAL A 141 -2.24 -5.04 -2.35
CA VAL A 141 -1.72 -4.07 -3.31
C VAL A 141 -0.27 -4.34 -3.62
N VAL A 142 0.14 -4.05 -4.85
CA VAL A 142 1.51 -4.23 -5.34
C VAL A 142 1.97 -2.95 -6.03
N SER A 143 3.22 -2.57 -5.79
CA SER A 143 3.87 -1.47 -6.50
C SER A 143 4.19 -1.90 -7.92
N MET A 144 3.48 -1.35 -8.90
CA MET A 144 3.64 -1.67 -10.32
C MET A 144 3.42 -0.42 -11.18
N LEU A 145 3.86 -0.47 -12.44
CA LEU A 145 3.65 0.59 -13.43
C LEU A 145 4.18 1.97 -13.03
N GLY A 146 5.15 2.02 -12.11
CA GLY A 146 5.89 3.21 -11.71
C GLY A 146 7.40 2.93 -11.73
N ARG A 147 8.21 4.00 -11.77
CA ARG A 147 9.69 3.89 -11.83
C ARG A 147 10.31 3.33 -10.55
N ARG A 148 9.60 3.49 -9.43
CA ARG A 148 9.99 3.00 -8.10
C ARG A 148 8.76 2.77 -7.22
N ALA A 149 8.94 2.03 -6.14
CA ALA A 149 7.93 1.87 -5.11
C ALA A 149 7.76 3.15 -4.25
N PRO A 150 6.56 3.39 -3.71
CA PRO A 150 6.30 4.51 -2.81
C PRO A 150 7.01 4.34 -1.46
N GLU A 151 7.51 5.45 -0.93
CA GLU A 151 8.10 5.50 0.41
C GLU A 151 7.02 5.48 1.49
N LEU A 152 7.26 4.73 2.56
CA LEU A 152 6.31 4.56 3.66
C LEU A 152 5.90 5.90 4.29
N ARG A 153 6.84 6.83 4.46
CA ARG A 153 6.54 8.18 4.98
C ARG A 153 5.53 8.95 4.14
N HIS A 154 5.53 8.78 2.82
CA HIS A 154 4.57 9.45 1.93
C HIS A 154 3.21 8.76 1.98
N ILE A 155 3.19 7.42 2.01
CA ILE A 155 1.95 6.66 2.21
C ILE A 155 1.28 7.09 3.52
N ARG A 156 2.02 7.04 4.63
CA ARG A 156 1.48 7.39 5.96
C ARG A 156 0.92 8.81 5.99
N ARG A 157 1.72 9.79 5.56
CA ARG A 157 1.33 11.20 5.55
C ARG A 157 0.03 11.41 4.78
N TRP A 158 -0.06 10.86 3.58
CA TRP A 158 -1.18 11.16 2.70
C TRP A 158 -2.41 10.32 2.99
N LEU A 159 -2.28 9.08 3.46
CA LEU A 159 -3.44 8.32 3.93
C LEU A 159 -4.10 8.99 5.14
N GLN A 160 -3.31 9.56 6.08
CA GLN A 160 -3.86 10.39 7.15
C GLN A 160 -4.69 11.55 6.58
N ALA A 161 -4.14 12.28 5.60
CA ALA A 161 -4.85 13.39 4.95
C ALA A 161 -6.11 12.96 4.18
N VAL A 162 -6.10 11.79 3.53
CA VAL A 162 -7.26 11.22 2.84
C VAL A 162 -8.38 10.87 3.83
N PHE A 163 -8.04 10.33 5.01
CA PHE A 163 -9.01 9.91 6.03
C PHE A 163 -9.29 10.94 7.14
N THR A 164 -8.76 12.17 7.03
CA THR A 164 -8.96 13.21 8.07
C THR A 164 -10.42 13.66 8.19
N GLU A 165 -11.17 13.75 7.09
CA GLU A 165 -12.62 13.94 7.16
C GLU A 165 -13.30 12.57 7.17
N PRO A 166 -14.34 12.36 8.01
CA PRO A 166 -15.04 11.10 8.05
C PRO A 166 -15.54 10.77 6.64
N PRO A 167 -15.24 9.57 6.10
CA PRO A 167 -15.88 9.12 4.89
C PRO A 167 -17.39 9.22 5.12
N GLY A 168 -18.12 9.91 4.25
CA GLY A 168 -19.59 9.92 4.32
C GLY A 168 -20.09 8.47 4.33
N GLU A 169 -21.26 8.22 4.92
CA GLU A 169 -21.77 6.85 5.17
C GLU A 169 -21.76 5.92 3.94
N ASN A 170 -21.70 6.46 2.72
CA ASN A 170 -21.67 5.69 1.47
C ASN A 170 -20.28 5.57 0.80
N SER A 171 -19.22 6.08 1.42
CA SER A 171 -17.86 6.07 0.83
C SER A 171 -17.22 4.70 0.97
N SER A 172 -16.60 4.22 -0.10
CA SER A 172 -15.79 3.00 -0.07
C SER A 172 -14.39 3.28 0.48
N THR A 173 -13.86 2.32 1.23
CA THR A 173 -12.46 2.32 1.70
C THR A 173 -11.60 1.34 0.90
N GLN A 174 -12.20 0.63 -0.07
CA GLN A 174 -11.52 -0.34 -0.92
C GLN A 174 -10.73 0.39 -2.01
N MET A 175 -9.44 0.55 -1.82
CA MET A 175 -8.55 1.16 -2.81
C MET A 175 -8.36 0.22 -3.99
N LEU A 176 -8.65 0.72 -5.18
CA LEU A 176 -8.26 0.11 -6.45
C LEU A 176 -6.83 0.53 -6.83
N ALA A 177 -6.49 1.81 -6.65
CA ALA A 177 -5.18 2.34 -7.01
C ALA A 177 -4.82 3.57 -6.17
N GLY A 178 -3.54 3.77 -5.87
CA GLY A 178 -3.05 4.93 -5.12
C GLY A 178 -1.67 5.36 -5.59
N TRP A 179 -1.44 6.67 -5.81
CA TRP A 179 -0.11 7.22 -6.07
C TRP A 179 0.33 8.11 -4.91
N PHE A 180 1.62 8.08 -4.57
CA PHE A 180 2.16 8.76 -3.38
C PHE A 180 3.48 9.47 -3.71
N ALA A 181 3.46 10.80 -3.66
CA ALA A 181 4.61 11.65 -3.92
C ALA A 181 4.89 12.59 -2.74
N THR A 182 5.98 13.33 -2.80
CA THR A 182 6.33 14.30 -1.74
C THR A 182 5.30 15.43 -1.64
N GLY A 183 4.78 15.89 -2.78
CA GLY A 183 3.86 17.02 -2.88
C GLY A 183 2.36 16.67 -2.80
N GLY A 184 2.00 15.39 -2.93
CA GLY A 184 0.59 14.97 -2.91
C GLY A 184 0.40 13.48 -3.05
N SER A 185 -0.87 13.08 -3.07
CA SER A 185 -1.34 11.71 -3.29
C SER A 185 -2.70 11.72 -3.98
N GLY A 186 -3.00 10.64 -4.69
CA GLY A 186 -4.32 10.39 -5.24
C GLY A 186 -4.72 8.94 -5.08
N VAL A 187 -5.92 8.69 -4.58
CA VAL A 187 -6.46 7.37 -4.29
C VAL A 187 -7.77 7.19 -5.04
N LEU A 188 -7.85 6.12 -5.83
CA LEU A 188 -9.04 5.65 -6.52
C LEU A 188 -9.65 4.50 -5.73
N PHE A 189 -10.92 4.62 -5.37
CA PHE A 189 -11.68 3.64 -4.62
C PHE A 189 -12.68 2.88 -5.52
N LEU A 190 -12.85 1.59 -5.24
CA LEU A 190 -13.94 0.80 -5.81
C LEU A 190 -15.30 1.29 -5.31
N PRO A 191 -16.37 1.13 -6.09
CA PRO A 191 -17.72 1.37 -5.61
C PRO A 191 -18.08 0.46 -4.44
N ARG A 192 -18.90 0.95 -3.49
CA ARG A 192 -19.37 0.13 -2.36
C ARG A 192 -20.47 -0.85 -2.78
N GLN A 193 -21.28 -0.48 -3.76
CA GLN A 193 -22.35 -1.30 -4.31
C GLN A 193 -22.11 -1.48 -5.81
N PRO A 194 -22.58 -2.59 -6.39
CA PRO A 194 -22.68 -2.70 -7.84
C PRO A 194 -23.40 -1.47 -8.43
N ASP A 195 -22.92 -0.98 -9.56
CA ASP A 195 -23.47 0.18 -10.29
C ASP A 195 -23.35 1.56 -9.59
N ALA A 196 -22.71 1.64 -8.42
CA ALA A 196 -22.33 2.92 -7.84
C ALA A 196 -21.07 3.47 -8.53
N PRO A 197 -20.86 4.80 -8.55
CA PRO A 197 -19.70 5.39 -9.19
C PRO A 197 -18.40 5.12 -8.41
N TYR A 198 -17.30 5.00 -9.14
CA TYR A 198 -15.95 5.05 -8.60
C TYR A 198 -15.67 6.44 -8.02
N THR A 199 -14.86 6.50 -6.97
CA THR A 199 -14.48 7.78 -6.34
C THR A 199 -12.98 7.94 -6.35
N TYR A 200 -12.50 9.05 -6.91
CA TYR A 200 -11.10 9.47 -6.87
C TYR A 200 -10.94 10.63 -5.88
N CYS A 201 -10.03 10.51 -4.93
CA CYS A 201 -9.68 11.54 -3.97
C CYS A 201 -8.21 11.94 -4.14
N GLU A 202 -7.95 13.23 -4.37
CA GLU A 202 -6.61 13.79 -4.48
C GLU A 202 -6.36 14.77 -3.34
N VAL A 203 -5.21 14.65 -2.69
CA VAL A 203 -4.75 15.53 -1.62
C VAL A 203 -3.33 16.03 -1.92
N GLY A 204 -3.04 17.28 -1.61
CA GLY A 204 -1.74 17.86 -1.93
C GLY A 204 -1.40 19.11 -1.14
N ILE A 205 -0.13 19.47 -1.13
CA ILE A 205 0.32 20.74 -0.54
C ILE A 205 -0.25 21.88 -1.38
N ASP A 206 -0.92 22.85 -0.75
CA ASP A 206 -1.30 24.08 -1.42
C ASP A 206 -0.03 24.84 -1.86
N LEU A 207 0.06 25.12 -3.16
CA LEU A 207 1.13 25.95 -3.74
C LEU A 207 0.74 27.43 -3.72
#